data_AF-A0A951MF07-F1
#
_entry.id   AF-A0A951MF07-F1
#
_cell.length_a   1.000
_cell.length_b   1.000
_cell.length_c   1.000
_cell.angle_alpha   90.00
_cell.angle_beta   90.00
_cell.angle_gamma   90.00
#
_symmetry.space_group_name_H-M   'P 1'
#
loop_
_entity.id
_entity.type
_entity.pdbx_description
1 polymer ?
#
loop_
_entity_poly.entity_id
_entity_poly.type
_entity_poly.pdbx_seq_one_letter_code
_entity_poly.pdbx_strand_id
1 'polypeptide(L)'
;MARERGEDGPGNGRPGVAESWYKAHGLGNDYLVFPGGGAWRATAAAVEAVCHRQEGVGGDGMVVVEEGAAPPFRLRMFNPDGGEFERSGNGLRVTAAWLHRSGRVATARPFDVEVGGDRVAMEVHRAGDDGVYDVSVEMGRARTGAGAVALDASALDARGRLRLPEGAALAARYVSVGNPHCVVFMDEQDPSPVFDRATLDRLGPVLATHPGFARGTNVQFARVADAATLEDGALDAIIDRYTREAGVRELERRLSRIARKVARRVAEDGAGAAPDTVSEADLRAYLGPPPYTPPDREEGVDRCGIANGLAWTAAGGEVLDVEVAVVPGTGEVRLTGTLGEVMKESAMAAVTYARSRARRLGLDPRFHREVDVHIHIPEGATPKDGPSAGITIAAALISALTNTPSRPDVAMTGEITLRGRVLGVGGVKEKAVAALRNGVRKVILPAANLPDLELLPDEVREGVEFVAVRTMDEVLEAALAPPAGARGASPVRDVLGGSELGVQVS
;
A
#
# COMPACT_ATOMS: atom_id res chain seq x y z
N MET A 1 28.93 -31.25 38.36
CA MET A 1 29.74 -30.76 39.49
C MET A 1 30.88 -29.92 38.94
N ALA A 2 30.88 -28.62 39.24
CA ALA A 2 32.03 -27.72 39.45
C ALA A 2 31.49 -26.28 39.46
N ARG A 3 31.42 -25.68 40.64
CA ARG A 3 31.20 -24.24 40.85
C ARG A 3 32.58 -23.61 41.00
N GLU A 4 32.91 -22.60 40.22
CA GLU A 4 33.97 -21.65 40.58
C GLU A 4 33.40 -20.23 40.59
N ARG A 5 33.63 -19.55 41.73
CA ARG A 5 33.43 -18.12 41.95
C ARG A 5 34.74 -17.42 41.59
N GLY A 6 34.67 -16.25 40.96
CA GLY A 6 35.77 -15.30 40.81
C GLY A 6 35.29 -13.91 41.20
N GLU A 7 36.10 -13.23 42.01
CA GLU A 7 35.83 -12.03 42.81
C GLU A 7 35.79 -10.72 42.00
N ASP A 8 35.10 -9.72 42.57
CA ASP A 8 34.94 -8.35 42.07
C ASP A 8 36.21 -7.48 42.21
N GLY A 9 36.48 -6.66 41.18
CA GLY A 9 37.38 -5.52 41.22
C GLY A 9 36.86 -4.38 40.32
N PRO A 10 37.06 -3.08 40.68
CA PRO A 10 36.35 -1.98 40.05
C PRO A 10 37.05 -1.54 38.76
N GLY A 11 36.60 -2.09 37.64
CA GLY A 11 37.03 -1.73 36.29
C GLY A 11 35.82 -1.63 35.38
N ASN A 12 35.64 -0.45 34.79
CA ASN A 12 34.57 -0.15 33.85
C ASN A 12 34.68 -1.07 32.61
N GLY A 13 33.84 -2.10 32.55
CA GLY A 13 33.80 -3.09 31.48
C GLY A 13 33.14 -4.37 31.97
N ARG A 14 31.88 -4.62 31.59
CA ARG A 14 31.23 -5.91 31.86
C ARG A 14 32.16 -7.03 31.33
N PRO A 15 32.45 -8.08 32.13
CA PRO A 15 33.43 -9.09 31.78
C PRO A 15 33.06 -9.81 30.49
N GLY A 16 34.07 -10.15 29.70
CA GLY A 16 33.93 -10.77 28.38
C GLY A 16 33.01 -11.98 28.40
N VAL A 17 31.86 -11.87 27.75
CA VAL A 17 31.02 -13.01 27.32
C VAL A 17 31.60 -13.55 26.01
N ALA A 18 32.91 -13.75 25.98
CA ALA A 18 33.55 -14.54 24.95
C ALA A 18 33.34 -16.00 25.37
N GLU A 19 32.80 -16.82 24.46
CA GLU A 19 32.84 -18.30 24.47
C GLU A 19 31.78 -19.10 25.27
N SER A 20 30.88 -18.47 26.03
CA SER A 20 29.76 -19.22 26.64
C SER A 20 28.49 -19.20 25.78
N TRP A 21 27.76 -20.31 25.79
CA TRP A 21 26.45 -20.43 25.16
C TRP A 21 25.45 -19.43 25.75
N TYR A 22 24.47 -19.02 24.95
CA TYR A 22 23.54 -17.95 25.28
C TYR A 22 22.11 -18.43 25.16
N LYS A 23 21.29 -18.15 26.16
CA LYS A 23 19.85 -18.40 26.12
C LYS A 23 19.11 -17.08 26.19
N ALA A 24 18.18 -16.86 25.27
CA ALA A 24 17.22 -15.78 25.36
C ALA A 24 15.91 -16.17 24.68
N HIS A 25 14.89 -15.34 24.87
CA HIS A 25 13.59 -15.54 24.22
C HIS A 25 13.34 -14.46 23.17
N GLY A 26 12.70 -14.84 22.07
CA GLY A 26 12.14 -13.95 21.07
C GLY A 26 10.65 -14.17 21.00
N LEU A 27 9.85 -13.15 21.36
CA LEU A 27 8.38 -13.15 21.21
C LEU A 27 7.67 -14.42 21.75
N GLY A 28 8.17 -14.98 22.87
CA GLY A 28 7.55 -16.12 23.55
C GLY A 28 8.28 -17.46 23.39
N ASN A 29 9.21 -17.60 22.43
CA ASN A 29 10.00 -18.82 22.26
C ASN A 29 11.44 -18.63 22.74
N ASP A 30 12.02 -19.62 23.43
CA ASP A 30 13.39 -19.58 23.91
C ASP A 30 14.37 -20.36 23.02
N TYR A 31 15.48 -19.73 22.64
CA TYR A 31 16.52 -20.34 21.83
C TYR A 31 17.86 -20.36 22.55
N LEU A 32 18.61 -21.44 22.32
CA LEU A 32 19.98 -21.60 22.77
C LEU A 32 20.93 -21.30 21.61
N VAL A 33 21.88 -20.39 21.79
CA VAL A 33 22.90 -20.05 20.80
C VAL A 33 24.25 -20.53 21.30
N PHE A 34 24.90 -21.40 20.53
CA PHE A 34 26.21 -21.94 20.81
C PHE A 34 27.24 -21.39 19.82
N PRO A 35 28.39 -20.87 20.29
CA PRO A 35 29.51 -20.60 19.41
C PRO A 35 30.09 -21.92 18.87
N GLY A 36 30.38 -21.97 17.58
CA GLY A 36 31.11 -23.06 16.94
C GLY A 36 32.60 -23.08 17.34
N GLY A 37 33.26 -24.22 17.09
CA GLY A 37 34.70 -24.39 17.34
C GLY A 37 35.11 -24.99 18.69
N GLY A 38 34.15 -25.33 19.57
CA GLY A 38 34.42 -26.01 20.86
C GLY A 38 34.57 -27.54 20.75
N ALA A 39 34.94 -28.20 21.85
CA ALA A 39 35.02 -29.67 21.94
C ALA A 39 33.66 -30.38 21.78
N TRP A 40 32.56 -29.64 21.89
CA TRP A 40 31.19 -30.13 21.83
C TRP A 40 30.64 -30.08 20.39
N ARG A 41 29.91 -31.13 19.99
CA ARG A 41 29.30 -31.26 18.65
C ARG A 41 27.77 -31.33 18.74
N ALA A 42 27.08 -30.53 17.93
CA ALA A 42 25.64 -30.56 17.76
C ALA A 42 25.19 -31.77 16.93
N THR A 43 25.22 -32.95 17.54
CA THR A 43 24.54 -34.15 17.03
C THR A 43 23.06 -34.10 17.44
N ALA A 44 22.17 -34.76 16.70
CA ALA A 44 20.73 -34.78 17.01
C ALA A 44 20.46 -35.18 18.48
N ALA A 45 21.09 -36.25 18.96
CA ALA A 45 20.96 -36.71 20.35
C ALA A 45 21.48 -35.67 21.38
N ALA A 46 22.55 -34.94 21.06
CA ALA A 46 23.05 -33.88 21.92
C ALA A 46 22.11 -32.67 21.95
N VAL A 47 21.52 -32.32 20.80
CA VAL A 47 20.51 -31.25 20.71
C VAL A 47 19.30 -31.61 21.55
N GLU A 48 18.79 -32.83 21.40
CA GLU A 48 17.63 -33.35 22.12
C GLU A 48 17.86 -33.31 23.64
N ALA A 49 19.00 -33.84 24.10
CA ALA A 49 19.37 -33.82 25.51
C ALA A 49 19.49 -32.39 26.08
N VAL A 50 20.06 -31.46 25.31
CA VAL A 50 20.22 -30.05 25.74
C VAL A 50 18.89 -29.31 25.76
N CYS A 51 18.03 -29.53 24.75
CA CYS A 51 16.73 -28.87 24.63
C CYS A 51 15.66 -29.50 25.53
N HIS A 52 15.90 -30.69 26.10
CA HIS A 52 14.97 -31.35 27.01
C HIS A 52 14.66 -30.45 28.21
N ARG A 53 13.38 -30.16 28.46
CA ARG A 53 12.97 -29.15 29.45
C ARG A 53 13.13 -29.61 30.91
N GLN A 54 13.15 -30.91 31.18
CA GLN A 54 13.27 -31.43 32.55
C GLN A 54 14.70 -31.84 32.91
N GLU A 55 15.46 -32.36 31.94
CA GLU A 55 16.78 -32.95 32.18
C GLU A 55 17.92 -32.14 31.55
N GLY A 56 17.59 -31.20 30.66
CA GLY A 56 18.52 -30.32 29.97
C GLY A 56 18.37 -28.85 30.37
N VAL A 57 18.90 -27.96 29.52
CA VAL A 57 18.77 -26.50 29.67
C VAL A 57 17.36 -26.03 29.31
N GLY A 58 16.68 -26.80 28.46
CA GLY A 58 15.37 -26.47 27.91
C GLY A 58 15.45 -25.39 26.83
N GLY A 59 14.74 -25.58 25.72
CA GLY A 59 14.60 -24.56 24.69
C GLY A 59 13.68 -25.02 23.56
N ASP A 60 13.07 -24.08 22.85
CA ASP A 60 12.27 -24.33 21.64
C ASP A 60 13.14 -24.53 20.39
N GLY A 61 14.46 -24.38 20.53
CA GLY A 61 15.42 -24.76 19.53
C GLY A 61 16.84 -24.29 19.87
N MET A 62 17.77 -24.70 19.02
CA MET A 62 19.18 -24.42 19.19
C MET A 62 19.79 -23.88 17.89
N VAL A 63 20.67 -22.89 18.02
CA VAL A 63 21.42 -22.31 16.91
C VAL A 63 22.91 -22.49 17.19
N VAL A 64 23.64 -23.01 16.21
CA VAL A 64 25.10 -23.10 16.26
C VAL A 64 25.66 -22.10 15.26
N VAL A 65 26.51 -21.19 15.74
CA VAL A 65 27.21 -20.21 14.90
C VAL A 65 28.55 -20.83 14.50
N GLU A 66 28.61 -21.47 13.34
CA GLU A 66 29.69 -22.42 13.00
C GLU A 66 31.07 -21.77 12.92
N GLU A 67 31.24 -20.68 12.17
CA GLU A 67 32.50 -19.93 12.07
C GLU A 67 32.27 -18.60 11.32
N GLY A 68 33.14 -17.61 11.57
CA GLY A 68 33.10 -16.28 10.94
C GLY A 68 33.40 -15.14 11.91
N ALA A 69 34.55 -14.49 11.76
CA ALA A 69 34.87 -13.25 12.47
C ALA A 69 34.15 -12.02 11.85
N ALA A 70 33.59 -12.18 10.65
CA ALA A 70 32.88 -11.16 9.92
C ALA A 70 31.67 -11.76 9.17
N PRO A 71 30.66 -10.95 8.81
CA PRO A 71 29.53 -11.38 7.99
C PRO A 71 29.97 -11.88 6.59
N PRO A 72 29.26 -12.85 5.99
CA PRO A 72 28.08 -13.50 6.54
C PRO A 72 28.45 -14.53 7.64
N PHE A 73 27.74 -14.48 8.77
CA PHE A 73 27.92 -15.50 9.81
C PHE A 73 27.19 -16.78 9.40
N ARG A 74 27.87 -17.93 9.40
CA ARG A 74 27.23 -19.20 9.06
C ARG A 74 26.54 -19.80 10.28
N LEU A 75 25.28 -20.17 10.12
CA LEU A 75 24.40 -20.68 11.16
C LEU A 75 23.84 -22.04 10.77
N ARG A 76 23.72 -22.92 11.77
CA ARG A 76 22.86 -24.10 11.71
C ARG A 76 21.81 -24.03 12.80
N MET A 77 20.58 -24.37 12.46
CA MET A 77 19.45 -24.29 13.37
C MET A 77 18.81 -25.67 13.54
N PHE A 78 18.49 -26.01 14.78
CA PHE A 78 17.98 -27.31 15.17
C PHE A 78 16.70 -27.16 15.98
N ASN A 79 15.73 -28.01 15.68
CA ASN A 79 14.54 -28.24 16.50
C ASN A 79 14.92 -28.99 17.79
N PRO A 80 14.04 -28.98 18.82
CA PRO A 80 14.27 -29.71 20.06
C PRO A 80 14.42 -31.23 19.88
N ASP A 81 13.93 -31.80 18.79
CA ASP A 81 14.08 -33.23 18.44
C ASP A 81 15.41 -33.54 17.71
N GLY A 82 16.26 -32.52 17.52
CA GLY A 82 17.54 -32.65 16.82
C GLY A 82 17.48 -32.53 15.30
N GLY A 83 16.30 -32.35 14.71
CA GLY A 83 16.15 -32.10 13.28
C GLY A 83 16.63 -30.71 12.86
N GLU A 84 17.33 -30.59 11.73
CA GLU A 84 17.77 -29.30 11.19
C GLU A 84 16.67 -28.62 10.38
N PHE A 85 16.58 -27.29 10.48
CA PHE A 85 15.67 -26.47 9.70
C PHE A 85 16.35 -25.20 9.18
N GLU A 86 15.80 -24.60 8.13
CA GLU A 86 16.50 -23.56 7.38
C GLU A 86 16.29 -22.16 7.98
N ARG A 87 15.11 -21.84 8.54
CA ARG A 87 14.85 -20.50 9.13
C ARG A 87 13.91 -20.50 10.33
N SER A 88 14.28 -19.75 11.38
CA SER A 88 13.39 -19.34 12.47
C SER A 88 13.64 -17.88 12.82
N GLY A 89 12.61 -17.04 12.70
CA GLY A 89 12.73 -15.61 13.01
C GLY A 89 13.13 -15.35 14.47
N ASN A 90 12.63 -16.16 15.41
CA ASN A 90 12.97 -16.00 16.83
C ASN A 90 14.41 -16.46 17.11
N GLY A 91 14.83 -17.60 16.57
CA GLY A 91 16.21 -18.06 16.68
C GLY A 91 17.19 -17.06 16.09
N LEU A 92 16.89 -16.52 14.90
CA LEU A 92 17.69 -15.49 14.25
C LEU A 92 17.77 -14.21 15.08
N ARG A 93 16.66 -13.69 15.63
CA ARG A 93 16.69 -12.51 16.52
C ARG A 93 17.55 -12.74 17.77
N VAL A 94 17.44 -13.91 18.39
CA VAL A 94 18.26 -14.30 19.54
C VAL A 94 19.74 -14.37 19.15
N THR A 95 20.06 -14.90 17.97
CA THR A 95 21.43 -14.92 17.44
C THR A 95 21.96 -13.52 17.15
N ALA A 96 21.17 -12.61 16.59
CA ALA A 96 21.58 -11.21 16.38
C ALA A 96 21.89 -10.49 17.69
N ALA A 97 21.05 -10.68 18.72
CA ALA A 97 21.30 -10.13 20.05
C ALA A 97 22.63 -10.67 20.63
N TRP A 98 22.89 -11.97 20.46
CA TRP A 98 24.16 -12.59 20.85
C TRP A 98 25.37 -12.06 20.06
N LEU A 99 25.26 -11.94 18.73
CA LEU A 99 26.30 -11.38 17.88
C LEU A 99 26.64 -9.93 18.28
N HIS A 100 25.63 -9.12 18.62
CA HIS A 100 25.85 -7.77 19.13
C HIS A 100 26.54 -7.79 20.50
N ARG A 101 26.05 -8.62 21.42
CA ARG A 101 26.60 -8.73 22.78
C ARG A 101 28.04 -9.25 22.79
N SER A 102 28.39 -10.10 21.83
CA SER A 102 29.75 -10.61 21.63
C SER A 102 30.67 -9.63 20.89
N GLY A 103 30.18 -8.42 20.55
CA GLY A 103 30.94 -7.38 19.88
C GLY A 103 31.19 -7.62 18.38
N ARG A 104 30.49 -8.58 17.77
CA ARG A 104 30.68 -8.97 16.35
C ARG A 104 29.85 -8.12 15.38
N VAL A 105 28.78 -7.49 15.84
CA VAL A 105 27.96 -6.56 15.06
C VAL A 105 27.59 -5.34 15.90
N ALA A 106 27.32 -4.20 15.23
CA ALA A 106 26.93 -2.95 15.86
C ALA A 106 25.44 -2.67 15.65
N THR A 107 24.84 -1.81 16.48
CA THR A 107 23.49 -1.30 16.26
C THR A 107 23.40 -0.44 14.99
N ALA A 108 22.21 -0.39 14.39
CA ALA A 108 21.89 0.43 13.21
C ALA A 108 22.82 0.18 12.01
N ARG A 109 23.35 -1.05 11.91
CA ARG A 109 24.16 -1.51 10.79
C ARG A 109 23.64 -2.87 10.32
N PRO A 110 23.15 -2.97 9.08
CA PRO A 110 22.71 -4.25 8.54
C PRO A 110 23.90 -5.20 8.35
N PHE A 111 23.65 -6.49 8.53
CA PHE A 111 24.60 -7.57 8.30
C PHE A 111 23.88 -8.82 7.82
N ASP A 112 24.62 -9.70 7.16
CA ASP A 112 24.08 -10.95 6.63
C ASP A 112 24.44 -12.13 7.52
N VAL A 113 23.57 -13.14 7.54
CA VAL A 113 23.87 -14.49 8.00
C VAL A 113 23.57 -15.49 6.89
N GLU A 114 24.28 -16.63 6.89
CA GLU A 114 24.03 -17.75 5.99
C GLU A 114 23.40 -18.90 6.79
N VAL A 115 22.20 -19.33 6.41
CA VAL A 115 21.47 -20.40 7.10
C VAL A 115 20.69 -21.23 6.08
N GLY A 116 20.80 -22.56 6.15
CA GLY A 116 20.13 -23.46 5.20
C GLY A 116 20.52 -23.27 3.73
N GLY A 117 21.67 -22.62 3.45
CA GLY A 117 22.11 -22.27 2.10
C GLY A 117 21.64 -20.89 1.61
N ASP A 118 20.83 -20.19 2.38
CA ASP A 118 20.34 -18.86 2.04
C ASP A 118 21.09 -17.76 2.81
N ARG A 119 21.20 -16.58 2.19
CA ARG A 119 21.58 -15.34 2.87
C ARG A 119 20.37 -14.63 3.43
N VAL A 120 20.44 -14.24 4.70
CA VAL A 120 19.38 -13.52 5.43
C VAL A 120 19.94 -12.23 5.97
N ALA A 121 19.37 -11.10 5.54
CA ALA A 121 19.74 -9.78 6.05
C ALA A 121 19.10 -9.54 7.42
N MET A 122 19.87 -8.93 8.32
CA MET A 122 19.50 -8.68 9.70
C MET A 122 20.01 -7.33 10.15
N GLU A 123 19.31 -6.73 11.12
CA GLU A 123 19.75 -5.48 11.74
C GLU A 123 19.31 -5.43 13.20
N VAL A 124 20.24 -5.07 14.08
CA VAL A 124 19.94 -4.72 15.48
C VAL A 124 19.70 -3.22 15.54
N HIS A 125 18.46 -2.79 15.70
CA HIS A 125 18.08 -1.38 15.75
C HIS A 125 18.44 -0.76 17.10
N ARG A 126 18.19 -1.50 18.18
CA ARG A 126 18.41 -1.05 19.55
C ARG A 126 18.86 -2.20 20.43
N ALA A 127 19.84 -1.93 21.30
CA ALA A 127 20.24 -2.80 22.39
C ALA A 127 20.03 -2.03 23.71
N GLY A 128 19.01 -2.40 24.49
CA GLY A 128 18.73 -1.80 25.78
C GLY A 128 19.62 -2.35 26.89
N ASP A 129 19.91 -1.52 27.88
CA ASP A 129 20.69 -1.92 29.07
C ASP A 129 19.98 -2.95 29.95
N ASP A 130 18.66 -3.07 29.78
CA ASP A 130 17.75 -4.06 30.36
C ASP A 130 17.84 -5.44 29.68
N GLY A 131 18.64 -5.58 28.62
CA GLY A 131 18.76 -6.81 27.85
C GLY A 131 17.65 -7.01 26.81
N VAL A 132 16.84 -5.96 26.55
CA VAL A 132 15.82 -5.97 25.49
C VAL A 132 16.44 -5.47 24.19
N TYR A 133 16.27 -6.25 23.12
CA TYR A 133 16.78 -5.92 21.79
C TYR A 133 15.63 -5.68 20.82
N ASP A 134 15.80 -4.69 19.94
CA ASP A 134 14.97 -4.51 18.75
C ASP A 134 15.77 -4.98 17.53
N VAL A 135 15.24 -6.01 16.86
CA VAL A 135 15.94 -6.72 15.79
C VAL A 135 14.99 -6.98 14.63
N SER A 136 15.40 -6.57 13.43
CA SER A 136 14.75 -6.93 12.19
C SER A 136 15.50 -8.08 11.48
N VAL A 137 14.73 -8.96 10.86
CA VAL A 137 15.23 -10.14 10.12
C VAL A 137 14.44 -10.24 8.82
N GLU A 138 15.12 -10.35 7.69
CA GLU A 138 14.50 -10.50 6.38
C GLU A 138 14.06 -11.95 6.16
N MET A 139 12.82 -12.26 6.55
CA MET A 139 12.28 -13.62 6.46
C MET A 139 11.98 -14.08 5.02
N GLY A 140 12.13 -13.22 4.02
CA GLY A 140 11.74 -13.48 2.64
C GLY A 140 10.21 -13.50 2.45
N ARG A 141 9.76 -13.98 1.29
CA ARG A 141 8.33 -14.10 0.97
C ARG A 141 7.78 -15.45 1.40
N ALA A 142 6.61 -15.45 2.04
CA ALA A 142 5.86 -16.67 2.30
C ALA A 142 5.45 -17.33 0.97
N ARG A 143 5.72 -18.64 0.86
CA ARG A 143 5.26 -19.49 -0.23
C ARG A 143 4.10 -20.32 0.27
N THR A 144 3.07 -20.51 -0.55
CA THR A 144 1.86 -21.26 -0.18
C THR A 144 1.62 -22.44 -1.11
N GLY A 145 0.82 -23.39 -0.66
CA GLY A 145 0.45 -24.59 -1.42
C GLY A 145 1.40 -25.77 -1.23
N ALA A 146 1.02 -26.94 -1.74
CA ALA A 146 1.74 -28.21 -1.52
C ALA A 146 3.23 -28.15 -1.93
N GLY A 147 3.52 -27.46 -3.04
CA GLY A 147 4.90 -27.26 -3.50
C GLY A 147 5.77 -26.44 -2.53
N ALA A 148 5.18 -25.55 -1.72
CA ALA A 148 5.92 -24.73 -0.76
C ALA A 148 6.50 -25.55 0.41
N VAL A 149 5.93 -26.73 0.68
CA VAL A 149 6.33 -27.62 1.78
C VAL A 149 6.85 -28.97 1.28
N ALA A 150 7.15 -29.08 -0.02
CA ALA A 150 7.59 -30.32 -0.68
C ALA A 150 6.66 -31.52 -0.38
N LEU A 151 5.34 -31.27 -0.37
CA LEU A 151 4.33 -32.32 -0.18
C LEU A 151 4.16 -33.11 -1.48
N ASP A 152 4.29 -34.43 -1.37
CA ASP A 152 4.00 -35.36 -2.46
C ASP A 152 2.52 -35.27 -2.87
N ALA A 153 2.26 -35.06 -4.17
CA ALA A 153 0.91 -34.95 -4.70
C ALA A 153 0.07 -36.23 -4.48
N SER A 154 0.70 -37.40 -4.38
CA SER A 154 0.02 -38.67 -4.08
C SER A 154 -0.56 -38.72 -2.67
N ALA A 155 -0.08 -37.87 -1.75
CA ALA A 155 -0.63 -37.72 -0.41
C ALA A 155 -1.98 -36.98 -0.40
N LEU A 156 -2.41 -36.41 -1.53
CA LEU A 156 -3.66 -35.67 -1.64
C LEU A 156 -4.77 -36.54 -2.27
N ASP A 157 -6.02 -36.30 -1.86
CA ASP A 157 -7.20 -36.85 -2.52
C ASP A 157 -7.60 -36.04 -3.77
N ALA A 158 -8.62 -36.50 -4.50
CA ALA A 158 -9.10 -35.83 -5.71
C ALA A 158 -9.64 -34.41 -5.47
N ARG A 159 -9.89 -34.04 -4.21
CA ARG A 159 -10.34 -32.70 -3.78
C ARG A 159 -9.19 -31.89 -3.18
N GLY A 160 -7.95 -32.39 -3.24
CA GLY A 160 -6.77 -31.71 -2.69
C GLY A 160 -6.65 -31.78 -1.16
N ARG A 161 -7.36 -32.69 -0.50
CA ARG A 161 -7.26 -32.90 0.96
C ARG A 161 -6.16 -33.89 1.30
N LEU A 162 -5.49 -33.69 2.42
CA LEU A 162 -4.41 -34.58 2.88
C LEU A 162 -5.01 -35.91 3.35
N ARG A 163 -4.58 -37.01 2.75
CA ARG A 163 -4.96 -38.37 3.16
C ARG A 163 -4.29 -38.71 4.49
N LEU A 164 -5.05 -39.27 5.41
CA LEU A 164 -4.55 -39.82 6.66
C LEU A 164 -4.30 -41.33 6.53
N PRO A 165 -3.39 -41.90 7.34
CA PRO A 165 -3.13 -43.34 7.36
C PRO A 165 -4.39 -44.19 7.65
N GLU A 166 -5.35 -43.64 8.37
CA GLU A 166 -6.61 -44.29 8.77
C GLU A 166 -7.69 -44.24 7.65
N GLY A 167 -7.34 -43.74 6.45
CA GLY A 167 -8.23 -43.68 5.29
C GLY A 167 -9.12 -42.43 5.22
N ALA A 168 -9.15 -41.62 6.27
CA ALA A 168 -9.78 -40.29 6.26
C ALA A 168 -8.96 -39.26 5.45
N ALA A 169 -9.54 -38.10 5.16
CA ALA A 169 -8.79 -36.99 4.56
C ALA A 169 -9.23 -35.65 5.14
N LEU A 170 -8.29 -34.72 5.34
CA LEU A 170 -8.52 -33.43 5.98
C LEU A 170 -8.10 -32.25 5.10
N ALA A 171 -8.84 -31.15 5.21
CA ALA A 171 -8.45 -29.91 4.57
C ALA A 171 -7.30 -29.26 5.35
N ALA A 172 -6.18 -29.01 4.68
CA ALA A 172 -5.02 -28.33 5.24
C ALA A 172 -4.50 -27.26 4.28
N ARG A 173 -3.94 -26.20 4.85
CA ARG A 173 -3.22 -25.15 4.14
C ARG A 173 -1.73 -25.32 4.38
N TYR A 174 -0.95 -25.14 3.32
CA TYR A 174 0.50 -25.31 3.37
C TYR A 174 1.17 -23.96 3.18
N VAL A 175 2.13 -23.64 4.05
CA VAL A 175 2.89 -22.40 3.97
C VAL A 175 4.33 -22.64 4.41
N SER A 176 5.28 -21.96 3.77
CA SER A 176 6.69 -21.98 4.14
C SER A 176 7.31 -20.61 3.98
N VAL A 177 8.00 -20.17 5.04
CA VAL A 177 8.92 -19.00 5.07
C VAL A 177 10.37 -19.46 5.28
N GLY A 178 10.67 -20.72 4.91
CA GLY A 178 11.94 -21.41 5.19
C GLY A 178 11.80 -22.59 6.18
N ASN A 179 10.65 -22.74 6.83
CA ASN A 179 10.29 -23.94 7.59
C ASN A 179 8.88 -24.36 7.15
N PRO A 180 8.63 -25.62 6.75
CA PRO A 180 7.32 -26.04 6.27
C PRO A 180 6.29 -26.12 7.39
N HIS A 181 5.09 -25.58 7.14
CA HIS A 181 3.94 -25.68 8.02
C HIS A 181 2.72 -26.30 7.32
N CYS A 182 2.07 -27.22 8.01
CA CYS A 182 0.75 -27.76 7.70
C CYS A 182 -0.26 -27.20 8.69
N VAL A 183 -1.18 -26.36 8.20
CA VAL A 183 -2.18 -25.67 9.02
C VAL A 183 -3.55 -26.27 8.77
N VAL A 184 -4.12 -26.87 9.80
CA VAL A 184 -5.46 -27.47 9.78
C VAL A 184 -6.44 -26.49 10.41
N PHE A 185 -7.37 -25.98 9.61
CA PHE A 185 -8.47 -25.15 10.10
C PHE A 185 -9.60 -26.05 10.57
N MET A 186 -9.83 -26.05 11.88
CA MET A 186 -10.75 -26.98 12.56
C MET A 186 -12.21 -26.71 12.17
N ASP A 187 -12.56 -25.48 11.80
CA ASP A 187 -13.92 -25.07 11.42
C ASP A 187 -14.31 -25.52 10.00
N GLU A 188 -13.32 -25.86 9.17
CA GLU A 188 -13.52 -26.27 7.77
C GLU A 188 -13.68 -27.79 7.62
N GLN A 189 -13.72 -28.54 8.73
CA GLN A 189 -13.82 -29.99 8.72
C GLN A 189 -15.30 -30.43 8.86
N ASP A 190 -15.75 -31.29 7.95
CA ASP A 190 -17.13 -31.81 7.87
C ASP A 190 -17.25 -33.20 8.52
N PRO A 191 -18.15 -33.47 9.52
CA PRO A 191 -18.82 -32.56 10.45
C PRO A 191 -18.04 -32.46 11.78
N SER A 192 -17.71 -31.24 12.20
CA SER A 192 -17.05 -30.94 13.48
C SER A 192 -18.01 -31.12 14.65
N PRO A 193 -17.74 -32.06 15.59
CA PRO A 193 -17.52 -31.59 16.95
C PRO A 193 -16.54 -32.47 17.78
N VAL A 194 -15.31 -32.76 17.33
CA VAL A 194 -14.28 -33.36 18.22
C VAL A 194 -12.85 -32.99 17.79
N PHE A 195 -12.45 -31.73 17.97
CA PHE A 195 -11.02 -31.42 18.15
C PHE A 195 -10.79 -31.03 19.60
N ASP A 196 -10.88 -32.03 20.48
CA ASP A 196 -10.45 -31.94 21.86
C ASP A 196 -8.94 -32.17 21.96
N ARG A 197 -8.36 -31.98 23.15
CA ARG A 197 -6.92 -32.13 23.34
C ARG A 197 -6.43 -33.53 22.94
N ALA A 198 -7.20 -34.58 23.23
CA ALA A 198 -6.88 -35.95 22.86
C ALA A 198 -6.79 -36.15 21.34
N THR A 199 -7.66 -35.50 20.58
CA THR A 199 -7.63 -35.54 19.12
C THR A 199 -6.43 -34.80 18.54
N LEU A 200 -6.09 -33.64 19.11
CA LEU A 200 -4.89 -32.89 18.71
C LEU A 200 -3.61 -33.66 19.01
N ASP A 201 -3.50 -34.26 20.20
CA ASP A 201 -2.36 -35.06 20.62
C ASP A 201 -2.20 -36.33 19.75
N ARG A 202 -3.31 -36.88 19.25
CA ARG A 202 -3.28 -37.99 18.26
C ARG A 202 -2.87 -37.53 16.87
N LEU A 203 -3.47 -36.46 16.35
CA LEU A 203 -3.28 -36.02 14.96
C LEU A 203 -1.96 -35.27 14.73
N GLY A 204 -1.48 -34.51 15.72
CA GLY A 204 -0.26 -33.71 15.60
C GLY A 204 0.96 -34.53 15.17
N PRO A 205 1.34 -35.61 15.90
CA PRO A 205 2.47 -36.45 15.53
C PRO A 205 2.29 -37.14 14.17
N VAL A 206 1.07 -37.62 13.88
CA VAL A 206 0.75 -38.27 12.60
C VAL A 206 0.96 -37.32 11.43
N LEU A 207 0.53 -36.07 11.57
CA LEU A 207 0.69 -35.05 10.53
C LEU A 207 2.12 -34.55 10.40
N ALA A 208 2.83 -34.40 11.53
CA ALA A 208 4.19 -33.90 11.54
C ALA A 208 5.16 -34.87 10.85
N THR A 209 4.90 -36.17 10.98
CA THR A 209 5.70 -37.26 10.40
C THR A 209 5.06 -37.89 9.17
N HIS A 210 4.01 -37.27 8.61
CA HIS A 210 3.26 -37.85 7.50
C HIS A 210 4.19 -38.11 6.30
N PRO A 211 4.19 -39.32 5.70
CA PRO A 211 5.14 -39.70 4.64
C PRO A 211 5.15 -38.79 3.40
N GLY A 212 4.04 -38.10 3.16
CA GLY A 212 3.93 -37.11 2.08
C GLY A 212 4.86 -35.90 2.27
N PHE A 213 5.31 -35.58 3.49
CA PHE A 213 6.27 -34.51 3.74
C PHE A 213 7.68 -35.10 3.77
N ALA A 214 8.49 -34.79 2.75
CA ALA A 214 9.83 -35.37 2.57
C ALA A 214 10.79 -35.21 3.78
N ARG A 215 10.56 -34.19 4.63
CA ARG A 215 11.36 -33.90 5.83
C ARG A 215 10.50 -33.67 7.08
N GLY A 216 9.25 -34.13 7.06
CA GLY A 216 8.24 -33.75 8.06
C GLY A 216 7.79 -32.28 7.94
N THR A 217 6.88 -31.86 8.82
CA THR A 217 6.35 -30.49 8.84
C THR A 217 5.91 -30.08 10.24
N ASN A 218 5.93 -28.77 10.50
CA ASN A 218 5.28 -28.24 11.69
C ASN A 218 3.77 -28.26 11.51
N VAL A 219 3.05 -28.77 12.50
CA VAL A 219 1.59 -28.88 12.45
C VAL A 219 0.96 -27.81 13.33
N GLN A 220 -0.01 -27.11 12.76
CA GLN A 220 -0.78 -26.10 13.47
C GLN A 220 -2.27 -26.44 13.33
N PHE A 221 -2.98 -26.39 14.44
CA PHE A 221 -4.44 -26.48 14.45
C PHE A 221 -5.00 -25.10 14.78
N ALA A 222 -5.79 -24.56 13.87
CA ALA A 222 -6.37 -23.23 14.00
C ALA A 222 -7.89 -23.35 14.12
N ARG A 223 -8.48 -22.63 15.08
CA ARG A 223 -9.90 -22.29 15.08
C ARG A 223 -10.02 -20.82 14.81
N VAL A 224 -10.88 -20.42 13.90
CA VAL A 224 -11.31 -19.04 13.79
C VAL A 224 -12.21 -18.80 15.00
N ALA A 225 -11.66 -18.10 16.01
CA ALA A 225 -12.39 -17.85 17.26
C ALA A 225 -13.65 -17.03 16.98
N ASP A 226 -13.51 -15.95 16.20
CA ASP A 226 -14.62 -15.13 15.71
C ASP A 226 -14.30 -14.67 14.28
N ALA A 227 -15.21 -14.92 13.33
CA ALA A 227 -15.14 -14.37 11.99
C ALA A 227 -15.96 -13.09 11.95
N ALA A 228 -15.32 -11.93 12.21
CA ALA A 228 -16.00 -10.67 11.90
C ALA A 228 -16.11 -10.55 10.37
N THR A 229 -17.34 -10.49 9.88
CA THR A 229 -17.66 -10.26 8.48
C THR A 229 -17.54 -8.76 8.21
N LEU A 230 -17.11 -8.36 7.00
CA LEU A 230 -17.12 -6.96 6.60
C LEU A 230 -18.30 -6.76 5.65
N GLU A 231 -19.17 -5.79 5.92
CA GLU A 231 -20.25 -5.45 4.99
C GLU A 231 -19.69 -4.82 3.72
N ASP A 232 -20.36 -5.04 2.59
CA ASP A 232 -19.95 -4.46 1.29
C ASP A 232 -19.85 -2.93 1.36
N GLY A 233 -20.83 -2.25 1.99
CA GLY A 233 -20.79 -0.80 2.19
C GLY A 233 -19.62 -0.34 3.08
N ALA A 234 -19.17 -1.17 4.02
CA ALA A 234 -17.98 -0.89 4.82
C ALA A 234 -16.70 -1.05 3.98
N LEU A 235 -16.65 -2.04 3.09
CA LEU A 235 -15.54 -2.22 2.16
C LEU A 235 -15.44 -1.06 1.17
N ASP A 236 -16.55 -0.66 0.55
CA ASP A 236 -16.63 0.49 -0.35
C ASP A 236 -16.16 1.77 0.36
N ALA A 237 -16.65 1.99 1.58
CA ALA A 237 -16.23 3.11 2.41
C ALA A 237 -14.72 3.12 2.73
N ILE A 238 -14.10 1.95 2.93
CA ILE A 238 -12.65 1.85 3.15
C ILE A 238 -11.91 2.24 1.87
N ILE A 239 -12.36 1.75 0.72
CA ILE A 239 -11.78 2.05 -0.58
C ILE A 239 -11.86 3.57 -0.84
N ASP A 240 -13.05 4.15 -0.73
CA ASP A 240 -13.30 5.53 -1.13
C ASP A 240 -12.72 6.57 -0.16
N ARG A 241 -12.77 6.29 1.15
CA ARG A 241 -12.49 7.31 2.18
C ARG A 241 -11.23 7.04 2.99
N TYR A 242 -10.67 5.83 2.94
CA TYR A 242 -9.50 5.42 3.74
C TYR A 242 -8.31 4.92 2.92
N THR A 243 -8.43 4.86 1.58
CA THR A 243 -7.33 4.49 0.67
C THR A 243 -7.19 5.48 -0.48
N ARG A 244 -5.97 5.76 -0.93
CA ARG A 244 -5.73 6.56 -2.14
C ARG A 244 -4.52 6.05 -2.91
N GLU A 245 -4.75 4.96 -3.65
CA GLU A 245 -3.71 4.28 -4.43
C GLU A 245 -4.28 3.61 -5.70
N ALA A 246 -3.41 3.32 -6.67
CA ALA A 246 -3.79 2.51 -7.82
C ALA A 246 -3.91 1.00 -7.49
N GLY A 247 -3.11 0.51 -6.54
CA GLY A 247 -3.08 -0.89 -6.08
C GLY A 247 -4.01 -1.18 -4.90
N VAL A 248 -3.71 -2.23 -4.13
CA VAL A 248 -4.50 -2.66 -2.95
C VAL A 248 -3.67 -2.78 -1.67
N ARG A 249 -2.46 -2.20 -1.63
CA ARG A 249 -1.53 -2.32 -0.50
C ARG A 249 -2.01 -1.51 0.71
N GLU A 250 -2.43 -0.28 0.50
CA GLU A 250 -3.08 0.53 1.52
C GLU A 250 -4.41 -0.10 1.96
N LEU A 251 -5.21 -0.60 1.01
CA LEU A 251 -6.45 -1.32 1.32
C LEU A 251 -6.18 -2.51 2.24
N GLU A 252 -5.21 -3.37 1.90
CA GLU A 252 -4.77 -4.50 2.72
C GLU A 252 -4.32 -4.03 4.12
N ARG A 253 -3.61 -2.91 4.21
CA ARG A 253 -3.17 -2.32 5.48
C ARG A 253 -4.35 -1.86 6.34
N ARG A 254 -5.40 -1.28 5.72
CA ARG A 254 -6.63 -0.86 6.43
C ARG A 254 -7.42 -2.07 6.92
N LEU A 255 -7.66 -3.05 6.05
CA LEU A 255 -8.32 -4.31 6.40
C LEU A 255 -7.60 -5.04 7.54
N SER A 256 -6.27 -5.15 7.45
CA SER A 256 -5.44 -5.75 8.49
C SER A 256 -5.52 -4.98 9.83
N ARG A 257 -5.70 -3.67 9.79
CA ARG A 257 -5.86 -2.86 11.01
C ARG A 257 -7.22 -3.13 11.66
N ILE A 258 -8.29 -3.25 10.87
CA ILE A 258 -9.62 -3.63 11.38
C ILE A 258 -9.53 -5.02 12.01
N ALA A 259 -9.01 -6.01 11.29
CA ALA A 259 -8.86 -7.39 11.78
C ALA A 259 -8.09 -7.46 13.10
N ARG A 260 -6.96 -6.75 13.21
CA ARG A 260 -6.18 -6.68 14.48
C ARG A 260 -6.97 -6.05 15.63
N LYS A 261 -7.79 -5.02 15.36
CA LYS A 261 -8.58 -4.37 16.40
C LYS A 261 -9.79 -5.21 16.84
N VAL A 262 -10.42 -5.92 15.93
CA VAL A 262 -11.45 -6.92 16.23
C VAL A 262 -10.84 -8.00 17.12
N ALA A 263 -9.74 -8.63 16.66
CA ALA A 263 -9.05 -9.67 17.41
C ALA A 263 -8.59 -9.20 18.81
N ARG A 264 -8.11 -7.94 18.91
CA ARG A 264 -7.74 -7.34 20.19
C ARG A 264 -8.93 -7.21 21.14
N ARG A 265 -10.08 -6.70 20.67
CA ARG A 265 -11.29 -6.56 21.51
C ARG A 265 -11.78 -7.92 22.01
N VAL A 266 -11.82 -8.91 21.13
CA VAL A 266 -12.17 -10.29 21.53
C VAL A 266 -11.22 -10.82 22.59
N ALA A 267 -9.90 -10.61 22.42
CA ALA A 267 -8.90 -11.11 23.35
C ALA A 267 -8.91 -10.39 24.72
N GLU A 268 -9.20 -9.10 24.75
CA GLU A 268 -9.22 -8.27 25.97
C GLU A 268 -10.56 -8.40 26.72
N ASP A 269 -11.68 -8.35 25.99
CA ASP A 269 -13.03 -8.14 26.54
C ASP A 269 -13.95 -9.37 26.40
N GLY A 270 -13.48 -10.45 25.74
CA GLY A 270 -14.20 -11.72 25.59
C GLY A 270 -15.03 -11.85 24.31
N ALA A 271 -15.54 -13.06 24.07
CA ALA A 271 -16.40 -13.37 22.91
C ALA A 271 -17.68 -12.51 22.95
N GLY A 272 -17.94 -11.75 21.89
CA GLY A 272 -19.05 -10.78 21.78
C GLY A 272 -18.67 -9.31 22.02
N ALA A 273 -17.41 -9.01 22.36
CA ALA A 273 -16.95 -7.62 22.52
C ALA A 273 -16.64 -6.89 21.19
N ALA A 274 -16.56 -7.63 20.09
CA ALA A 274 -16.52 -7.11 18.74
C ALA A 274 -17.80 -7.51 18.00
N PRO A 275 -18.30 -6.69 17.07
CA PRO A 275 -19.44 -7.05 16.27
C PRO A 275 -19.09 -8.22 15.33
N ASP A 276 -20.05 -9.13 15.15
CA ASP A 276 -19.95 -10.23 14.18
C ASP A 276 -19.85 -9.71 12.74
N THR A 277 -20.29 -8.48 12.50
CA THR A 277 -20.26 -7.81 11.21
C THR A 277 -19.84 -6.35 11.39
N VAL A 278 -18.74 -5.95 10.74
CA VAL A 278 -18.21 -4.59 10.75
C VAL A 278 -18.93 -3.79 9.67
N SER A 279 -19.72 -2.81 10.10
CA SER A 279 -20.46 -1.89 9.24
C SER A 279 -19.66 -0.62 8.92
N GLU A 280 -20.17 0.20 8.00
CA GLU A 280 -19.61 1.51 7.69
C GLU A 280 -19.50 2.41 8.94
N ALA A 281 -20.51 2.35 9.83
CA ALA A 281 -20.56 3.16 11.05
C ALA A 281 -19.42 2.81 12.03
N ASP A 282 -18.97 1.56 12.01
CA ASP A 282 -17.92 1.06 12.90
C ASP A 282 -16.51 1.47 12.45
N LEU A 283 -16.34 1.82 11.17
CA LEU A 283 -15.04 2.15 10.58
C LEU A 283 -14.33 3.26 11.33
N ARG A 284 -15.06 4.26 11.85
CA ARG A 284 -14.44 5.35 12.61
C ARG A 284 -13.78 4.87 13.90
N ALA A 285 -14.34 3.87 14.58
CA ALA A 285 -13.75 3.28 15.78
C ALA A 285 -12.47 2.48 15.46
N TYR A 286 -12.45 1.83 14.29
CA TYR A 286 -11.32 0.98 13.88
C TYR A 286 -10.21 1.74 13.15
N LEU A 287 -10.54 2.65 12.24
CA LEU A 287 -9.58 3.34 11.38
C LEU A 287 -9.32 4.80 11.80
N GLY A 288 -10.20 5.39 12.61
CA GLY A 288 -10.19 6.82 12.92
C GLY A 288 -11.06 7.62 11.95
N PRO A 289 -11.03 8.97 12.01
CA PRO A 289 -11.72 9.79 11.02
C PRO A 289 -11.20 9.50 9.60
N PRO A 290 -12.05 9.56 8.56
CA PRO A 290 -11.64 9.32 7.19
C PRO A 290 -10.58 10.36 6.76
N PRO A 291 -9.40 9.91 6.27
CA PRO A 291 -8.35 10.81 5.78
C PRO A 291 -8.69 11.44 4.43
N TYR A 292 -9.61 10.84 3.66
CA TYR A 292 -10.02 11.32 2.35
C TYR A 292 -11.51 11.64 2.39
N THR A 293 -11.83 12.89 2.09
CA THR A 293 -13.21 13.29 1.80
C THR A 293 -13.49 12.89 0.35
N PRO A 294 -14.69 12.37 0.03
CA PRO A 294 -15.16 12.31 -1.35
C PRO A 294 -14.95 13.69 -2.00
N PRO A 295 -14.56 13.77 -3.28
CA PRO A 295 -14.43 15.07 -3.93
C PRO A 295 -15.77 15.81 -3.82
N ASP A 296 -15.74 17.01 -3.23
CA ASP A 296 -16.89 17.90 -3.13
C ASP A 296 -17.32 18.29 -4.55
N ARG A 297 -18.20 17.50 -5.14
CA ARG A 297 -18.91 17.83 -6.38
C ARG A 297 -20.31 18.29 -6.02
N GLU A 298 -20.37 19.30 -5.15
CA GLU A 298 -21.62 19.88 -4.68
C GLU A 298 -22.46 20.36 -5.86
N GLU A 299 -23.68 19.80 -5.97
CA GLU A 299 -24.70 20.35 -6.86
C GLU A 299 -25.07 21.76 -6.35
N GLY A 300 -24.90 22.77 -7.21
CA GLY A 300 -25.27 24.16 -6.91
C GLY A 300 -24.11 25.14 -6.69
N VAL A 301 -22.85 24.68 -6.73
CA VAL A 301 -21.67 25.56 -6.69
C VAL A 301 -21.44 26.21 -8.05
N ASP A 302 -21.15 27.52 -8.05
CA ASP A 302 -20.75 28.25 -9.26
C ASP A 302 -19.39 27.74 -9.75
N ARG A 303 -19.38 27.14 -10.94
CA ARG A 303 -18.17 26.57 -11.58
C ARG A 303 -17.61 27.47 -12.68
N CYS A 304 -18.01 28.74 -12.72
CA CYS A 304 -17.33 29.72 -13.56
C CYS A 304 -15.86 29.85 -13.14
N GLY A 305 -14.96 29.61 -14.10
CA GLY A 305 -13.52 29.66 -13.86
C GLY A 305 -12.91 28.38 -13.28
N ILE A 306 -13.67 27.29 -13.16
CA ILE A 306 -13.15 26.01 -12.66
C ILE A 306 -13.22 24.98 -13.79
N ALA A 307 -12.20 24.15 -13.99
CA ALA A 307 -12.28 23.02 -14.92
C ALA A 307 -11.53 21.78 -14.40
N ASN A 308 -12.09 20.60 -14.64
CA ASN A 308 -11.50 19.35 -14.16
C ASN A 308 -10.43 18.85 -15.13
N GLY A 309 -9.19 18.72 -14.65
CA GLY A 309 -8.05 18.15 -15.36
C GLY A 309 -7.74 16.73 -14.91
N LEU A 310 -7.22 15.91 -15.82
CA LEU A 310 -6.66 14.59 -15.49
C LEU A 310 -5.14 14.65 -15.46
N ALA A 311 -4.55 14.30 -14.33
CA ALA A 311 -3.11 14.22 -14.15
C ALA A 311 -2.65 12.78 -13.91
N TRP A 312 -1.36 12.58 -14.13
CA TRP A 312 -0.68 11.32 -13.84
C TRP A 312 0.40 11.59 -12.79
N THR A 313 0.43 10.75 -11.77
CA THR A 313 1.44 10.77 -10.71
C THR A 313 2.07 9.38 -10.57
N ALA A 314 3.17 9.29 -9.82
CA ALA A 314 3.79 8.01 -9.49
C ALA A 314 2.85 7.06 -8.70
N ALA A 315 1.81 7.58 -8.04
CA ALA A 315 0.82 6.79 -7.31
C ALA A 315 -0.38 6.35 -8.15
N GLY A 316 -0.47 6.84 -9.40
CA GLY A 316 -1.60 6.61 -10.31
C GLY A 316 -2.16 7.91 -10.90
N GLY A 317 -3.30 7.80 -11.58
CA GLY A 317 -4.01 8.97 -12.10
C GLY A 317 -4.79 9.70 -11.01
N GLU A 318 -5.00 11.00 -11.19
CA GLU A 318 -5.83 11.85 -10.32
C GLU A 318 -6.67 12.84 -11.13
N VAL A 319 -7.84 13.21 -10.60
CA VAL A 319 -8.64 14.35 -11.07
C VAL A 319 -8.27 15.57 -10.23
N LEU A 320 -8.04 16.70 -10.87
CA LEU A 320 -7.67 17.96 -10.24
C LEU A 320 -8.56 19.09 -10.76
N ASP A 321 -8.90 20.03 -9.90
CA ASP A 321 -9.61 21.25 -10.32
C ASP A 321 -8.58 22.33 -10.67
N VAL A 322 -8.68 22.89 -11.88
CA VAL A 322 -7.93 24.09 -12.27
C VAL A 322 -8.86 25.28 -12.06
N GLU A 323 -8.44 26.21 -11.21
CA GLU A 323 -9.21 27.38 -10.84
C GLU A 323 -8.59 28.64 -11.45
N VAL A 324 -9.44 29.51 -11.99
CA VAL A 324 -9.04 30.77 -12.59
C VAL A 324 -9.91 31.90 -12.05
N ALA A 325 -9.25 32.88 -11.44
CA ALA A 325 -9.87 34.14 -11.07
C ALA A 325 -9.48 35.23 -12.08
N VAL A 326 -10.46 36.06 -12.44
CA VAL A 326 -10.27 37.25 -13.27
C VAL A 326 -10.69 38.46 -12.44
N VAL A 327 -9.76 39.38 -12.23
CA VAL A 327 -9.99 40.59 -11.42
C VAL A 327 -9.56 41.84 -12.20
N PRO A 328 -10.13 43.03 -11.91
CA PRO A 328 -9.64 44.27 -12.49
C PRO A 328 -8.14 44.46 -12.20
N GLY A 329 -7.38 44.87 -13.20
CA GLY A 329 -5.92 44.89 -13.10
C GLY A 329 -5.20 45.54 -14.27
N THR A 330 -3.94 45.18 -14.45
CA THR A 330 -3.02 45.77 -15.45
C THR A 330 -2.61 44.81 -16.57
N GLY A 331 -3.11 43.58 -16.55
CA GLY A 331 -2.78 42.53 -17.50
C GLY A 331 -1.81 41.47 -16.98
N GLU A 332 -1.57 41.42 -15.67
CA GLU A 332 -0.69 40.46 -15.01
C GLU A 332 -1.29 39.05 -15.05
N VAL A 333 -0.43 38.04 -15.25
CA VAL A 333 -0.81 36.62 -15.14
C VAL A 333 -0.05 35.99 -13.99
N ARG A 334 -0.76 35.58 -12.94
CA ARG A 334 -0.20 34.91 -11.77
C ARG A 334 -0.50 33.42 -11.81
N LEU A 335 0.50 32.61 -11.52
CA LEU A 335 0.43 31.16 -11.50
C LEU A 335 0.80 30.65 -10.11
N THR A 336 -0.03 29.79 -9.51
CA THR A 336 0.18 29.22 -8.17
C THR A 336 -0.12 27.73 -8.13
N GLY A 337 0.42 27.00 -7.14
CA GLY A 337 0.23 25.54 -7.02
C GLY A 337 1.46 24.67 -7.32
N THR A 338 2.67 25.20 -7.10
CA THR A 338 3.95 24.48 -7.28
C THR A 338 4.08 23.88 -8.70
N LEU A 339 3.95 24.77 -9.70
CA LEU A 339 4.04 24.43 -11.12
C LEU A 339 5.49 24.39 -11.61
N GLY A 340 5.84 23.36 -12.37
CA GLY A 340 7.11 23.30 -13.11
C GLY A 340 7.12 24.22 -14.33
N GLU A 341 8.29 24.38 -14.96
CA GLU A 341 8.47 25.32 -16.08
C GLU A 341 7.62 24.95 -17.30
N VAL A 342 7.46 23.65 -17.60
CA VAL A 342 6.67 23.20 -18.75
C VAL A 342 5.19 23.54 -18.56
N MET A 343 4.70 23.42 -17.32
CA MET A 343 3.32 23.77 -16.99
C MET A 343 3.10 25.30 -17.07
N LYS A 344 4.08 26.11 -16.66
CA LYS A 344 4.02 27.57 -16.80
C LYS A 344 3.95 27.99 -18.27
N GLU A 345 4.75 27.38 -19.15
CA GLU A 345 4.68 27.61 -20.59
C GLU A 345 3.30 27.24 -21.17
N SER A 346 2.73 26.11 -20.74
CA SER A 346 1.39 25.67 -21.14
C SER A 346 0.30 26.67 -20.72
N ALA A 347 0.39 27.20 -19.49
CA ALA A 347 -0.51 28.25 -19.01
C ALA A 347 -0.42 29.53 -19.86
N MET A 348 0.79 29.96 -20.22
CA MET A 348 1.00 31.12 -21.08
C MET A 348 0.48 30.89 -22.51
N ALA A 349 0.57 29.65 -23.02
CA ALA A 349 -0.01 29.27 -24.30
C ALA A 349 -1.54 29.36 -24.28
N ALA A 350 -2.18 28.91 -23.19
CA ALA A 350 -3.63 29.03 -22.99
C ALA A 350 -4.08 30.50 -22.94
N VAL A 351 -3.37 31.37 -22.21
CA VAL A 351 -3.64 32.82 -22.18
C VAL A 351 -3.49 33.43 -23.57
N THR A 352 -2.45 33.06 -24.30
CA THR A 352 -2.21 33.57 -25.67
C THR A 352 -3.32 33.12 -26.62
N TYR A 353 -3.77 31.87 -26.52
CA TYR A 353 -4.90 31.37 -27.31
C TYR A 353 -6.19 32.16 -27.01
N ALA A 354 -6.54 32.35 -25.75
CA ALA A 354 -7.72 33.13 -25.34
C ALA A 354 -7.67 34.56 -25.90
N ARG A 355 -6.51 35.22 -25.81
CA ARG A 355 -6.27 36.55 -26.41
C ARG A 355 -6.48 36.54 -27.92
N SER A 356 -5.94 35.55 -28.62
CA SER A 356 -6.07 35.43 -30.08
C SER A 356 -7.51 35.22 -30.55
N ARG A 357 -8.38 34.70 -29.66
CA ARG A 357 -9.79 34.38 -29.94
C ARG A 357 -10.80 35.32 -29.30
N ALA A 358 -10.35 36.41 -28.66
CA ALA A 358 -11.20 37.37 -27.94
C ALA A 358 -12.52 37.70 -28.68
N ARG A 359 -12.43 38.12 -29.96
CA ARG A 359 -13.63 38.47 -30.76
C ARG A 359 -14.61 37.31 -30.94
N ARG A 360 -14.11 36.10 -31.16
CA ARG A 360 -14.95 34.89 -31.34
C ARG A 360 -15.58 34.44 -30.04
N LEU A 361 -14.92 34.71 -28.92
CA LEU A 361 -15.40 34.42 -27.57
C LEU A 361 -16.33 35.53 -27.02
N GLY A 362 -16.62 36.58 -27.79
CA GLY A 362 -17.45 37.70 -27.34
C GLY A 362 -16.77 38.64 -26.33
N LEU A 363 -15.45 38.59 -26.20
CA LEU A 363 -14.65 39.40 -25.28
C LEU A 363 -14.14 40.69 -25.97
N ASP A 364 -13.99 41.79 -25.21
CA ASP A 364 -13.30 42.98 -25.71
C ASP A 364 -11.83 42.61 -26.01
N PRO A 365 -11.31 42.81 -27.24
CA PRO A 365 -9.92 42.54 -27.57
C PRO A 365 -8.87 43.17 -26.64
N ARG A 366 -9.23 44.22 -25.90
CA ARG A 366 -8.37 44.93 -24.94
C ARG A 366 -8.40 44.37 -23.52
N PHE A 367 -9.25 43.37 -23.23
CA PHE A 367 -9.41 42.80 -21.88
C PHE A 367 -8.06 42.50 -21.20
N HIS A 368 -7.09 42.00 -21.97
CA HIS A 368 -5.76 41.64 -21.53
C HIS A 368 -4.91 42.77 -20.89
N ARG A 369 -5.36 44.02 -20.94
CA ARG A 369 -4.69 45.18 -20.33
C ARG A 369 -5.39 45.65 -19.06
N GLU A 370 -6.62 45.22 -18.85
CA GLU A 370 -7.55 45.78 -17.86
C GLU A 370 -7.97 44.74 -16.82
N VAL A 371 -7.59 43.47 -17.02
CA VAL A 371 -7.80 42.39 -16.06
C VAL A 371 -6.51 41.66 -15.77
N ASP A 372 -6.32 41.31 -14.50
CA ASP A 372 -5.31 40.36 -14.07
C ASP A 372 -5.94 38.97 -13.99
N VAL A 373 -5.16 37.95 -14.34
CA VAL A 373 -5.57 36.55 -14.37
C VAL A 373 -4.76 35.79 -13.33
N HIS A 374 -5.41 35.10 -12.42
CA HIS A 374 -4.76 34.20 -11.47
C HIS A 374 -5.20 32.77 -11.76
N ILE A 375 -4.25 31.93 -12.16
CA ILE A 375 -4.45 30.48 -12.36
C ILE A 375 -3.90 29.74 -11.14
N HIS A 376 -4.75 28.96 -10.49
CA HIS A 376 -4.41 28.13 -9.35
C HIS A 376 -4.66 26.66 -9.70
N ILE A 377 -3.66 25.81 -9.42
CA ILE A 377 -3.80 24.36 -9.51
C ILE A 377 -3.48 23.80 -8.11
N PRO A 378 -4.48 23.41 -7.31
CA PRO A 378 -4.31 23.01 -5.91
C PRO A 378 -3.20 21.99 -5.70
N GLU A 379 -2.49 22.10 -4.59
CA GLU A 379 -1.35 21.21 -4.29
C GLU A 379 -1.79 19.75 -4.20
N GLY A 380 -1.08 18.90 -4.94
CA GLY A 380 -0.94 17.47 -4.65
C GLY A 380 0.49 17.29 -4.16
N ALA A 381 0.77 16.25 -3.38
CA ALA A 381 2.08 16.03 -2.72
C ALA A 381 3.29 15.86 -3.68
N THR A 382 3.09 15.99 -4.99
CA THR A 382 4.09 15.85 -6.05
C THR A 382 4.07 17.05 -7.00
N PRO A 383 5.24 17.63 -7.38
CA PRO A 383 5.34 18.70 -8.36
C PRO A 383 4.65 18.31 -9.69
N LYS A 384 3.86 19.24 -10.25
CA LYS A 384 3.10 19.02 -11.49
C LYS A 384 3.83 19.66 -12.66
N ASP A 385 4.63 18.86 -13.37
CA ASP A 385 5.43 19.32 -14.50
C ASP A 385 5.13 18.47 -15.74
N GLY A 386 4.29 19.01 -16.64
CA GLY A 386 3.91 18.35 -17.89
C GLY A 386 2.87 19.17 -18.67
N PRO A 387 2.89 19.14 -20.00
CA PRO A 387 2.06 20.04 -20.82
C PRO A 387 0.57 19.64 -20.86
N SER A 388 0.22 18.47 -20.30
CA SER A 388 -1.08 17.79 -20.49
C SER A 388 -2.30 18.45 -19.84
N ALA A 389 -2.12 19.55 -19.11
CA ALA A 389 -3.22 20.35 -18.54
C ALA A 389 -3.54 21.61 -19.38
N GLY A 390 -2.88 21.80 -20.54
CA GLY A 390 -3.04 23.02 -21.35
C GLY A 390 -4.48 23.30 -21.77
N ILE A 391 -5.21 22.27 -22.21
CA ILE A 391 -6.63 22.45 -22.57
C ILE A 391 -7.51 22.72 -21.34
N THR A 392 -7.18 22.15 -20.18
CA THR A 392 -7.90 22.38 -18.93
C THR A 392 -7.75 23.83 -18.46
N ILE A 393 -6.52 24.35 -18.49
CA ILE A 393 -6.22 25.74 -18.15
C ILE A 393 -6.95 26.69 -19.11
N ALA A 394 -6.94 26.39 -20.41
CA ALA A 394 -7.66 27.19 -21.40
C ALA A 394 -9.17 27.18 -21.18
N ALA A 395 -9.76 26.02 -20.85
CA ALA A 395 -11.18 25.91 -20.56
C ALA A 395 -11.59 26.68 -19.31
N ALA A 396 -10.84 26.54 -18.20
CA ALA A 396 -11.08 27.29 -16.97
C ALA A 396 -10.94 28.81 -17.19
N LEU A 397 -9.89 29.24 -17.90
CA LEU A 397 -9.68 30.65 -18.22
C LEU A 397 -10.82 31.23 -19.06
N ILE A 398 -11.26 30.52 -20.11
CA ILE A 398 -12.33 30.98 -20.98
C ILE A 398 -13.67 30.96 -20.24
N SER A 399 -13.89 29.97 -19.38
CA SER A 399 -15.03 29.92 -18.47
C SER A 399 -15.11 31.18 -17.60
N ALA A 400 -14.01 31.55 -16.93
CA ALA A 400 -13.94 32.76 -16.10
C ALA A 400 -14.16 34.04 -16.91
N LEU A 401 -13.53 34.16 -18.08
CA LEU A 401 -13.62 35.36 -18.92
C LEU A 401 -15.02 35.56 -19.50
N THR A 402 -15.72 34.48 -19.83
CA THR A 402 -17.03 34.53 -20.50
C THR A 402 -18.22 34.40 -19.53
N ASN A 403 -17.96 34.16 -18.25
CA ASN A 403 -18.97 33.77 -17.26
C ASN A 403 -19.80 32.54 -17.70
N THR A 404 -19.16 31.59 -18.39
CA THR A 404 -19.82 30.36 -18.83
C THR A 404 -19.35 29.21 -17.95
N PRO A 405 -20.20 28.61 -17.11
CA PRO A 405 -19.77 27.59 -16.17
C PRO A 405 -19.32 26.32 -16.91
N SER A 406 -18.30 25.66 -16.37
CA SER A 406 -17.90 24.34 -16.86
C SER A 406 -18.84 23.25 -16.33
N ARG A 407 -18.84 22.12 -17.02
CA ARG A 407 -19.60 20.95 -16.60
C ARG A 407 -18.86 20.16 -15.50
N PRO A 408 -19.49 19.89 -14.35
CA PRO A 408 -18.85 19.14 -13.26
C PRO A 408 -18.61 17.66 -13.59
N ASP A 409 -19.38 17.10 -14.53
CA ASP A 409 -19.29 15.70 -14.94
C ASP A 409 -18.28 15.42 -16.07
N VAL A 410 -17.54 16.45 -16.48
CA VAL A 410 -16.55 16.39 -17.56
C VAL A 410 -15.15 16.58 -16.98
N ALA A 411 -14.19 15.74 -17.38
CA ALA A 411 -12.77 15.97 -17.16
C ALA A 411 -11.99 15.92 -18.48
N MET A 412 -10.82 16.54 -18.52
CA MET A 412 -10.07 16.66 -19.77
C MET A 412 -8.56 16.55 -19.58
N THR A 413 -7.87 16.12 -20.64
CA THR A 413 -6.40 16.13 -20.74
C THR A 413 -5.98 16.42 -22.16
N GLY A 414 -4.90 17.17 -22.34
CA GLY A 414 -4.42 17.57 -23.66
C GLY A 414 -3.43 18.71 -23.56
N GLU A 415 -2.43 18.68 -24.42
CA GLU A 415 -1.52 19.80 -24.62
C GLU A 415 -2.13 20.79 -25.63
N ILE A 416 -2.06 22.09 -25.33
CA ILE A 416 -2.55 23.15 -26.21
C ILE A 416 -1.40 23.86 -26.93
N THR A 417 -1.59 24.15 -28.21
CA THR A 417 -0.69 25.02 -28.98
C THR A 417 -1.24 26.45 -29.06
N LEU A 418 -0.38 27.42 -29.39
CA LEU A 418 -0.79 28.83 -29.57
C LEU A 418 -1.91 29.03 -30.61
N ARG A 419 -2.06 28.10 -31.56
CA ARG A 419 -3.12 28.13 -32.60
C ARG A 419 -4.39 27.40 -32.19
N GLY A 420 -4.41 26.78 -31.01
CA GLY A 420 -5.56 26.02 -30.50
C GLY A 420 -5.65 24.58 -30.99
N ARG A 421 -4.59 23.99 -31.56
CA ARG A 421 -4.54 22.53 -31.76
C ARG A 421 -4.34 21.82 -30.43
N VAL A 422 -4.94 20.64 -30.29
CA VAL A 422 -4.78 19.74 -29.14
C VAL A 422 -3.82 18.62 -29.52
N LEU A 423 -2.75 18.45 -28.75
CA LEU A 423 -1.71 17.45 -28.97
C LEU A 423 -1.83 16.29 -27.98
N GLY A 424 -1.26 15.14 -28.36
CA GLY A 424 -1.32 13.90 -27.61
C GLY A 424 -0.63 13.97 -26.25
N VAL A 425 -1.08 13.14 -25.32
CA VAL A 425 -0.57 13.09 -23.94
C VAL A 425 -0.27 11.66 -23.50
N GLY A 426 0.59 11.48 -22.50
CA GLY A 426 0.84 10.18 -21.88
C GLY A 426 -0.14 9.83 -20.76
N GLY A 427 -0.11 8.56 -20.34
CA GLY A 427 -0.82 8.05 -19.16
C GLY A 427 -2.34 8.00 -19.30
N VAL A 428 -2.84 7.76 -20.52
CA VAL A 428 -4.30 7.74 -20.82
C VAL A 428 -5.01 6.69 -19.98
N LYS A 429 -4.39 5.52 -19.78
CA LYS A 429 -4.95 4.44 -18.97
C LYS A 429 -5.19 4.85 -17.53
N GLU A 430 -4.16 5.36 -16.86
CA GLU A 430 -4.24 5.76 -15.46
C GLU A 430 -5.17 6.95 -15.27
N LYS A 431 -5.17 7.92 -16.20
CA LYS A 431 -6.08 9.07 -16.22
C LYS A 431 -7.54 8.65 -16.38
N ALA A 432 -7.83 7.69 -17.27
CA ALA A 432 -9.17 7.17 -17.49
C ALA A 432 -9.70 6.41 -16.26
N VAL A 433 -8.87 5.59 -15.62
CA VAL A 433 -9.20 4.92 -14.35
C VAL A 433 -9.51 5.95 -13.26
N ALA A 434 -8.72 7.02 -13.17
CA ALA A 434 -8.95 8.08 -12.20
C ALA A 434 -10.27 8.83 -12.46
N ALA A 435 -10.61 9.08 -13.72
CA ALA A 435 -11.88 9.69 -14.10
C ALA A 435 -13.07 8.85 -13.61
N LEU A 436 -13.07 7.54 -13.91
CA LEU A 436 -14.11 6.62 -13.46
C LEU A 436 -14.23 6.59 -11.93
N ARG A 437 -13.11 6.41 -11.22
CA ARG A 437 -13.08 6.36 -9.75
C ARG A 437 -13.62 7.61 -9.07
N ASN A 438 -13.49 8.76 -9.71
CA ASN A 438 -14.03 10.02 -9.20
C ASN A 438 -15.45 10.30 -9.71
N GLY A 439 -16.10 9.38 -10.43
CA GLY A 439 -17.47 9.56 -10.95
C GLY A 439 -17.55 10.57 -12.11
N VAL A 440 -16.46 10.80 -12.85
CA VAL A 440 -16.51 11.58 -14.09
C VAL A 440 -17.23 10.76 -15.15
N ARG A 441 -18.26 11.31 -15.78
CA ARG A 441 -19.02 10.60 -16.82
C ARG A 441 -18.43 10.78 -18.21
N LYS A 442 -17.72 11.88 -18.43
CA LYS A 442 -17.20 12.27 -19.75
C LYS A 442 -15.75 12.72 -19.69
N VAL A 443 -14.90 12.13 -20.54
CA VAL A 443 -13.49 12.47 -20.66
C VAL A 443 -13.18 13.03 -22.05
N ILE A 444 -12.68 14.25 -22.10
CA ILE A 444 -12.17 14.88 -23.32
C ILE A 444 -10.67 14.55 -23.44
N LEU A 445 -10.28 13.98 -24.58
CA LEU A 445 -8.90 13.60 -24.85
C LEU A 445 -8.47 13.97 -26.29
N PRO A 446 -7.16 14.06 -26.57
CA PRO A 446 -6.68 14.33 -27.92
C PRO A 446 -7.03 13.18 -28.86
N ALA A 447 -7.41 13.50 -30.10
CA ALA A 447 -7.68 12.48 -31.13
C ALA A 447 -6.46 11.60 -31.43
N ALA A 448 -5.25 12.10 -31.17
CA ALA A 448 -4.00 11.33 -31.26
C ALA A 448 -3.93 10.17 -30.25
N ASN A 449 -4.70 10.23 -29.16
CA ASN A 449 -4.74 9.21 -28.11
C ASN A 449 -5.88 8.20 -28.28
N LEU A 450 -6.65 8.26 -29.38
CA LEU A 450 -7.70 7.26 -29.68
C LEU A 450 -7.19 5.80 -29.62
N PRO A 451 -5.99 5.46 -30.15
CA PRO A 451 -5.48 4.09 -30.05
C PRO A 451 -5.25 3.63 -28.60
N ASP A 452 -4.95 4.53 -27.67
CA ASP A 452 -4.70 4.17 -26.26
C ASP A 452 -5.98 3.69 -25.56
N LEU A 453 -7.16 4.02 -26.09
CA LEU A 453 -8.45 3.57 -25.54
C LEU A 453 -8.63 2.06 -25.66
N GLU A 454 -7.95 1.40 -26.61
CA GLU A 454 -7.99 -0.07 -26.77
C GLU A 454 -7.30 -0.79 -25.62
N LEU A 455 -6.43 -0.11 -24.88
CA LEU A 455 -5.68 -0.65 -23.73
C LEU A 455 -6.44 -0.52 -22.41
N LEU A 456 -7.65 0.07 -22.44
CA LEU A 456 -8.47 0.30 -21.26
C LEU A 456 -9.26 -0.96 -20.86
N PRO A 457 -9.39 -1.23 -19.54
CA PRO A 457 -10.31 -2.24 -19.04
C PRO A 457 -11.76 -1.95 -19.48
N ASP A 458 -12.55 -3.00 -19.68
CA ASP A 458 -13.95 -2.94 -20.14
C ASP A 458 -14.79 -2.03 -19.25
N GLU A 459 -14.63 -2.17 -17.93
CA GLU A 459 -15.28 -1.35 -16.90
C GLU A 459 -15.09 0.17 -17.13
N VAL A 460 -13.90 0.58 -17.58
CA VAL A 460 -13.58 1.99 -17.85
C VAL A 460 -14.16 2.44 -19.19
N ARG A 461 -14.12 1.56 -20.20
CA ARG A 461 -14.68 1.84 -21.53
C ARG A 461 -16.20 1.97 -21.49
N GLU A 462 -16.85 1.21 -20.63
CA GLU A 462 -18.31 1.24 -20.45
C GLU A 462 -18.76 2.33 -19.48
N GLY A 463 -17.97 2.62 -18.45
CA GLY A 463 -18.31 3.60 -17.40
C GLY A 463 -18.04 5.06 -17.75
N VAL A 464 -17.26 5.36 -18.80
CA VAL A 464 -16.86 6.72 -19.18
C VAL A 464 -17.07 6.97 -20.68
N GLU A 465 -17.75 8.07 -21.02
CA GLU A 465 -17.86 8.54 -22.40
C GLU A 465 -16.58 9.30 -22.82
N PHE A 466 -15.90 8.84 -23.87
CA PHE A 466 -14.69 9.48 -24.38
C PHE A 466 -14.97 10.38 -25.59
N VAL A 467 -14.57 11.65 -25.50
CA VAL A 467 -14.70 12.65 -26.58
C VAL A 467 -13.33 12.98 -27.14
N ALA A 468 -13.05 12.52 -28.35
CA ALA A 468 -11.78 12.77 -29.04
C ALA A 468 -11.80 14.13 -29.77
N VAL A 469 -10.84 15.00 -29.44
CA VAL A 469 -10.75 16.37 -29.97
C VAL A 469 -9.43 16.65 -30.67
N ARG A 470 -9.44 17.53 -31.66
CA ARG A 470 -8.27 18.04 -32.40
C ARG A 470 -8.01 19.51 -32.10
N THR A 471 -9.02 20.24 -31.67
CA THR A 471 -8.94 21.69 -31.45
C THR A 471 -9.55 22.11 -30.13
N MET A 472 -9.10 23.26 -29.62
CA MET A 472 -9.60 23.85 -28.39
C MET A 472 -11.06 24.31 -28.52
N ASP A 473 -11.51 24.65 -29.74
CA ASP A 473 -12.90 25.00 -30.01
C ASP A 473 -13.84 23.81 -29.69
N GLU A 474 -13.45 22.58 -30.09
CA GLU A 474 -14.19 21.34 -29.76
C GLU A 474 -14.15 21.03 -28.25
N VAL A 475 -13.04 21.35 -27.56
CA VAL A 475 -12.93 21.21 -26.10
C VAL A 475 -13.96 22.10 -25.41
N LEU A 476 -14.06 23.37 -25.80
CA LEU A 476 -14.97 24.34 -25.19
C LEU A 476 -16.43 23.93 -25.37
N GLU A 477 -16.80 23.45 -26.57
CA GLU A 477 -18.14 22.95 -26.87
C GLU A 477 -18.53 21.74 -26.00
N ALA A 478 -17.58 20.84 -25.75
CA ALA A 478 -17.82 19.65 -24.92
C ALA A 478 -17.78 19.93 -23.41
N ALA A 479 -16.97 20.91 -22.97
CA ALA A 479 -16.67 21.16 -21.56
C ALA A 479 -17.55 22.23 -20.90
N LEU A 480 -18.00 23.24 -21.64
CA LEU A 480 -18.77 24.35 -21.08
C LEU A 480 -20.28 24.09 -21.19
N ALA A 481 -21.06 24.64 -20.26
CA ALA A 481 -22.50 24.59 -20.36
C ALA A 481 -22.97 25.35 -21.62
N PRO A 482 -24.07 24.92 -22.28
CA PRO A 482 -24.68 25.71 -23.33
C PRO A 482 -24.99 27.11 -22.81
N PRO A 483 -24.85 28.17 -23.64
CA PRO A 483 -25.14 29.52 -23.20
C PRO A 483 -26.59 29.58 -22.71
N ALA A 484 -26.77 29.61 -21.39
CA ALA A 484 -28.08 29.84 -20.79
C ALA A 484 -28.49 31.26 -21.18
N GLY A 485 -29.65 31.42 -21.82
CA GLY A 485 -30.20 32.73 -22.14
C GLY A 485 -30.10 33.65 -20.93
N ALA A 486 -29.41 34.77 -21.11
CA ALA A 486 -29.27 35.88 -20.17
C ALA A 486 -29.00 35.47 -18.69
N ARG A 487 -27.84 34.89 -18.39
CA ARG A 487 -27.28 34.92 -17.02
C ARG A 487 -26.06 35.83 -16.98
N GLY A 488 -26.23 37.03 -16.42
CA GLY A 488 -25.16 37.95 -16.00
C GLY A 488 -24.28 38.52 -17.12
N ALA A 489 -23.88 39.77 -17.01
CA ALA A 489 -22.85 40.30 -17.88
C ALA A 489 -21.53 39.53 -17.61
N SER A 490 -20.76 39.25 -18.67
CA SER A 490 -19.36 38.78 -18.54
C SER A 490 -18.62 39.67 -17.52
N PRO A 491 -17.70 39.18 -16.68
CA PRO A 491 -17.03 40.01 -15.68
C PRO A 491 -16.24 41.13 -16.38
N VAL A 492 -15.72 40.83 -17.58
CA VAL A 492 -15.11 41.80 -18.49
C VAL A 492 -16.08 42.93 -18.89
N ARG A 493 -17.38 42.68 -19.04
CA ARG A 493 -18.38 43.73 -19.33
C ARG A 493 -18.67 44.60 -18.10
N ASP A 494 -18.68 44.02 -16.90
CA ASP A 494 -18.85 44.76 -15.64
C ASP A 494 -17.60 45.58 -15.31
N VAL A 495 -16.40 45.08 -15.62
CA VAL A 495 -15.13 45.81 -15.44
C VAL A 495 -14.98 46.96 -16.45
N LEU A 496 -15.41 46.76 -17.71
CA LEU A 496 -15.23 47.74 -18.79
C LEU A 496 -16.34 48.82 -18.87
N GLY A 497 -17.31 48.81 -17.96
CA GLY A 497 -18.37 49.82 -17.89
C GLY A 497 -19.15 49.93 -19.21
N GLY A 498 -19.98 48.94 -19.53
CA GLY A 498 -20.84 49.00 -20.71
C GLY A 498 -21.84 50.16 -20.65
N SER A 499 -21.56 51.26 -21.36
CA SER A 499 -22.60 52.21 -21.78
C SER A 499 -23.35 51.62 -22.97
N GLU A 500 -24.65 51.41 -22.82
CA GLU A 500 -25.54 51.19 -23.96
C GLU A 500 -25.57 52.45 -24.83
N LEU A 501 -24.76 52.48 -25.90
CA LEU A 501 -25.08 53.31 -27.05
C LEU A 501 -26.22 52.62 -27.80
N GLY A 502 -27.45 52.90 -27.35
CA GLY A 502 -28.66 52.55 -28.05
C GLY A 502 -28.66 53.16 -29.44
N VAL A 503 -28.36 52.34 -30.45
CA VAL A 503 -28.78 52.62 -31.83
C VAL A 503 -30.23 52.17 -31.92
N GLN A 504 -31.17 53.08 -31.65
CA GLN A 504 -32.54 52.92 -32.11
C GLN A 504 -32.53 53.04 -33.63
N VAL A 505 -32.84 51.94 -34.31
CA VAL A 505 -33.29 51.99 -35.70
C VAL A 505 -34.80 52.23 -35.67
N SER A 506 -35.18 53.48 -35.92
CA SER A 506 -36.42 53.90 -36.59
C SER A 506 -36.13 55.15 -37.41
#